data_AF-A0A7X5TZL1-F1
#
_entry.id   AF-A0A7X5TZL1-F1
#
_cell.length_a   1.000
_cell.length_b   1.000
_cell.length_c   1.000
_cell.angle_alpha   90.00
_cell.angle_beta   90.00
_cell.angle_gamma   90.00
#
_symmetry.space_group_name_H-M   'P 1'
#
loop_
_entity.id
_entity.type
_entity.pdbx_description
1 polymer ?
#
loop_
_entity_poly.entity_id
_entity_poly.type
_entity_poly.pdbx_seq_one_letter_code
_entity_poly.pdbx_strand_id
1 'polypeptide(L)'
;MTDLLEVSGPASLAALVSALAPGQPRPLGHIASLWLEHRTVFAVAHFDALEYWPFTISVQPTSLGHAGDVRRESKRLSHRLRSAGWTVRHARTDDRAIA
;
A
#
# COMPACT_ATOMS: atom_id res chain seq x y z
N MET A 1 -2.03 -13.22 -7.43
CA MET A 1 -0.70 -12.58 -7.32
C MET A 1 -0.87 -11.31 -6.52
N THR A 2 -0.04 -11.12 -5.49
CA THR A 2 -0.08 -9.98 -4.57
C THR A 2 1.23 -9.22 -4.73
N ASP A 3 1.17 -7.90 -4.82
CA ASP A 3 2.35 -7.04 -4.75
C ASP A 3 2.44 -6.43 -3.35
N LEU A 4 3.64 -6.45 -2.76
CA LEU A 4 3.89 -5.88 -1.45
C LEU A 4 4.83 -4.68 -1.56
N LEU A 5 4.39 -3.55 -1.01
CA LEU A 5 5.18 -2.33 -0.91
C LEU A 5 5.53 -2.08 0.55
N GLU A 6 6.79 -1.80 0.79
CA GLU A 6 7.29 -1.29 2.05
C GLU A 6 7.51 0.21 1.91
N VAL A 7 6.96 0.96 2.86
CA VAL A 7 6.89 2.41 2.81
C VAL A 7 7.42 2.99 4.12
N SER A 8 8.23 4.03 3.99
CA SER A 8 8.77 4.78 5.12
C SER A 8 8.68 6.26 4.81
N GLY A 9 8.40 7.06 5.83
CA GLY A 9 8.23 8.49 5.69
C GLY A 9 8.04 9.16 7.05
N PRO A 10 8.07 10.49 7.08
CA PRO A 10 8.06 11.25 8.33
C PRO A 10 6.69 11.30 9.02
N ALA A 11 5.66 10.65 8.46
CA ALA A 11 4.26 10.91 8.80
C ALA A 11 3.49 9.63 9.17
N SER A 12 2.26 9.80 9.65
CA SER A 12 1.40 8.72 10.18
C SER A 12 0.66 7.92 9.10
N LEU A 13 0.00 6.83 9.50
CA LEU A 13 -0.87 6.05 8.59
C LEU A 13 -1.98 6.90 7.97
N ALA A 14 -2.53 7.86 8.72
CA ALA A 14 -3.53 8.78 8.20
C ALA A 14 -2.97 9.69 7.09
N ALA A 15 -1.71 10.13 7.22
CA ALA A 15 -1.04 10.89 6.18
C ALA A 15 -0.75 10.01 4.94
N LEU A 16 -0.35 8.75 5.16
CA LEU A 16 -0.17 7.77 4.08
C LEU A 16 -1.46 7.57 3.29
N VAL A 17 -2.57 7.29 3.98
CA VAL A 17 -3.89 7.13 3.33
C VAL A 17 -4.31 8.41 2.61
N SER A 18 -4.09 9.58 3.21
CA SER A 18 -4.40 10.86 2.56
C SER A 18 -3.61 11.07 1.26
N ALA A 19 -2.35 10.62 1.21
CA ALA A 19 -1.53 10.68 -0.01
C ALA A 19 -2.01 9.70 -1.11
N LEU A 20 -2.58 8.56 -0.72
CA LEU A 20 -3.04 7.53 -1.64
C LEU A 20 -4.46 7.78 -2.16
N ALA A 21 -5.34 8.20 -1.27
CA ALA A 21 -6.78 8.34 -1.47
C ALA A 21 -7.33 9.51 -0.64
N PRO A 22 -7.10 10.78 -1.07
CA PRO A 22 -7.46 11.97 -0.30
C PRO A 22 -8.96 12.13 -0.01
N GLY A 23 -9.82 11.43 -0.76
CA GLY A 23 -11.27 11.41 -0.53
C GLY A 23 -11.76 10.32 0.43
N GLN A 24 -10.87 9.48 0.97
CA GLN A 24 -11.24 8.44 1.93
C GLN A 24 -11.13 8.91 3.37
N PRO A 25 -11.98 8.40 4.28
CA PRO A 25 -11.90 8.72 5.70
C PRO A 25 -10.54 8.33 6.26
N ARG A 26 -10.02 9.15 7.19
CA ARG A 26 -8.76 8.87 7.85
C ARG A 26 -8.90 7.62 8.73
N PRO A 27 -7.96 6.66 8.64
CA PRO A 27 -7.97 5.51 9.54
C PRO A 27 -7.74 5.95 10.98
N LEU A 28 -8.45 5.31 11.92
CA LEU A 28 -8.32 5.53 13.36
C LEU A 28 -7.46 4.46 14.06
N GLY A 29 -6.80 3.58 13.30
CA GLY A 29 -6.01 2.47 13.84
C GLY A 29 -4.75 2.18 13.03
N HIS A 30 -4.24 0.96 13.16
CA HIS A 30 -3.01 0.51 12.51
C HIS A 30 -3.24 -0.08 11.11
N ILE A 31 -4.48 -0.15 10.65
CA ILE A 31 -4.86 -0.76 9.36
C ILE A 31 -5.81 0.17 8.60
N ALA A 32 -5.60 0.28 7.30
CA ALA A 32 -6.49 0.92 6.36
C ALA A 32 -6.68 0.05 5.12
N SER A 33 -7.92 -0.04 4.61
CA SER A 33 -8.22 -0.69 3.34
C SER A 33 -8.73 0.32 2.33
N LEU A 34 -8.24 0.21 1.10
CA LEU A 34 -8.46 1.19 0.03
C LEU A 34 -8.90 0.42 -1.23
N TRP A 35 -10.05 0.76 -1.79
CA TRP A 35 -10.39 0.31 -3.15
C TRP A 35 -9.64 1.16 -4.17
N LEU A 36 -9.00 0.48 -5.11
CA LEU A 36 -8.28 1.07 -6.23
C LEU A 36 -9.07 0.83 -7.52
N GLU A 37 -8.53 1.29 -8.65
CA GLU A 37 -9.08 1.22 -10.00
C GLU A 37 -10.42 0.47 -10.16
N HIS A 38 -11.52 1.22 -10.19
CA HIS A 38 -12.88 0.71 -10.45
C HIS A 38 -13.27 -0.53 -9.61
N ARG A 39 -12.71 -0.69 -8.40
CA ARG A 39 -12.93 -1.84 -7.50
C ARG A 39 -12.43 -3.19 -8.06
N THR A 40 -11.49 -3.16 -9.00
CA THR A 40 -10.82 -4.37 -9.53
C THR A 40 -9.57 -4.75 -8.71
N VAL A 41 -9.03 -3.79 -7.95
CA VAL A 41 -7.88 -3.97 -7.07
C VAL A 41 -8.20 -3.36 -5.71
N PHE A 42 -7.74 -3.97 -4.63
CA PHE A 42 -7.76 -3.38 -3.30
C PHE A 42 -6.36 -3.35 -2.70
N ALA A 43 -6.10 -2.36 -1.86
CA ALA A 43 -4.88 -2.25 -1.09
C ALA A 43 -5.19 -2.26 0.41
N VAL A 44 -4.36 -2.94 1.18
CA VAL A 44 -4.38 -2.91 2.64
C VAL A 44 -3.07 -2.32 3.11
N ALA A 45 -3.13 -1.18 3.79
CA ALA A 45 -2.00 -0.55 4.45
C ALA A 45 -2.01 -0.91 5.94
N HIS A 46 -0.90 -1.41 6.44
CA HIS A 46 -0.65 -1.72 7.85
C HIS A 46 0.48 -0.83 8.36
N PHE A 47 0.38 -0.37 9.61
CA PHE A 47 1.41 0.37 10.32
C PHE A 47 1.95 -0.45 11.51
N ASP A 48 3.25 -0.70 11.51
CA ASP A 48 4.00 -1.29 12.61
C ASP A 48 5.17 -0.37 12.98
N ALA A 49 5.14 0.16 14.21
CA ALA A 49 6.13 1.13 14.67
C ALA A 49 7.50 0.51 15.00
N LEU A 50 7.60 -0.82 15.11
CA LEU A 50 8.83 -1.52 15.48
C LEU A 50 9.71 -1.83 14.25
N GLU A 51 9.17 -1.65 13.05
CA GLU A 51 9.83 -1.98 11.79
C GLU A 51 10.59 -0.79 11.20
N TYR A 52 11.71 -1.07 10.52
CA TYR A 52 12.48 -0.04 9.79
C TYR A 52 11.68 0.54 8.60
N TRP A 53 10.79 -0.26 8.03
CA TRP A 53 9.78 0.16 7.06
C TRP A 53 8.40 0.06 7.69
N PRO A 54 7.99 1.09 8.43
CA PRO A 54 6.87 0.97 9.36
C PRO A 54 5.53 0.82 8.67
N PHE A 55 5.43 1.10 7.36
CA PHE A 55 4.21 0.92 6.60
C PHE A 55 4.36 -0.20 5.59
N THR A 56 3.45 -1.16 5.63
CA THR A 56 3.35 -2.22 4.62
C THR A 56 2.05 -2.06 3.85
N ILE A 57 2.11 -2.00 2.52
CA ILE A 57 0.94 -1.95 1.64
C ILE A 57 0.88 -3.23 0.81
N SER A 58 -0.14 -4.05 1.03
CA SER A 58 -0.44 -5.21 0.21
C SER A 58 -1.46 -4.84 -0.85
N VAL A 59 -1.11 -5.04 -2.13
CA VAL A 59 -1.98 -4.77 -3.30
C VAL A 59 -2.44 -6.10 -3.88
N GLN A 60 -3.75 -6.30 -3.93
CA GLN A 60 -4.38 -7.57 -4.29
C GLN A 60 -5.50 -7.36 -5.32
N PRO A 61 -5.67 -8.28 -6.27
CA PRO A 61 -6.80 -8.23 -7.18
C PRO A 61 -8.07 -8.63 -6.43
N THR A 62 -9.19 -8.12 -6.90
CA THR A 62 -10.52 -8.60 -6.48
C THR A 62 -10.94 -9.73 -7.41
N SER A 63 -12.13 -10.30 -7.20
CA SER A 63 -12.70 -11.29 -8.13
C SER A 63 -12.90 -10.76 -9.56
N LEU A 64 -12.85 -9.43 -9.74
CA LEU A 64 -13.02 -8.76 -11.03
C LEU A 64 -11.68 -8.32 -11.66
N GLY A 65 -10.57 -8.40 -10.92
CA GLY A 65 -9.26 -7.91 -11.37
C GLY A 65 -8.29 -9.03 -11.75
N HIS A 66 -7.27 -8.66 -12.53
CA HIS A 66 -6.23 -9.58 -13.01
C HIS A 66 -4.86 -9.22 -12.44
N ALA A 67 -3.90 -10.14 -12.54
CA ALA A 67 -2.53 -9.91 -12.05
C ALA A 67 -1.85 -8.69 -12.71
N GLY A 68 -2.17 -8.39 -13.97
CA GLY A 68 -1.68 -7.19 -14.64
C GLY A 68 -2.15 -5.88 -14.01
N ASP A 69 -3.36 -5.87 -13.44
CA ASP A 69 -3.94 -4.71 -12.77
C ASP A 69 -3.22 -4.43 -11.44
N VAL A 70 -2.88 -5.50 -10.70
CA VAL A 70 -2.10 -5.42 -9.46
C VAL A 70 -0.76 -4.74 -9.69
N ARG A 71 0.00 -5.18 -10.70
CA ARG A 71 1.33 -4.62 -11.00
C ARG A 71 1.24 -3.18 -11.49
N ARG A 72 0.21 -2.84 -12.26
CA ARG A 72 -0.05 -1.47 -12.73
C ARG A 72 -0.35 -0.55 -11.55
N GLU A 73 -1.29 -0.92 -10.69
CA GLU A 73 -1.68 -0.10 -9.54
C GLU A 73 -0.57 -0.01 -8.50
N SER A 74 0.18 -1.09 -8.26
CA SER A 74 1.38 -1.10 -7.41
C SER A 74 2.42 -0.07 -7.85
N LYS A 75 2.75 -0.02 -9.16
CA LYS A 75 3.62 1.02 -9.73
C LYS A 75 3.06 2.43 -9.55
N ARG A 76 1.75 2.59 -9.75
CA ARG A 76 1.06 3.89 -9.62
C ARG A 76 1.08 4.40 -8.18
N LEU A 77 0.81 3.54 -7.19
CA LEU A 77 0.91 3.86 -5.78
C LEU A 77 2.34 4.26 -5.42
N SER A 78 3.33 3.49 -5.86
CA SER A 78 4.74 3.79 -5.63
C SER A 78 5.12 5.19 -6.15
N HIS A 79 4.70 5.52 -7.37
CA HIS A 79 4.96 6.84 -7.96
C HIS A 79 4.28 7.97 -7.18
N ARG A 80 3.01 7.82 -6.81
CA ARG A 80 2.28 8.81 -6.01
C ARG A 80 2.93 9.06 -4.66
N LEU A 81 3.27 8.00 -3.94
CA LEU A 81 3.92 8.11 -2.63
C LEU A 81 5.28 8.80 -2.73
N ARG A 82 6.10 8.42 -3.72
CA ARG A 82 7.37 9.10 -3.98
C ARG A 82 7.19 10.58 -4.30
N SER A 83 6.19 10.93 -5.11
CA SER A 83 5.88 12.35 -5.41
C SER A 83 5.41 13.13 -4.18
N ALA A 84 4.83 12.45 -3.18
CA ALA A 84 4.42 13.00 -1.90
C ALA A 84 5.54 12.97 -0.84
N GLY A 85 6.78 12.66 -1.23
CA GLY A 85 7.95 12.66 -0.34
C GLY A 85 8.15 11.39 0.50
N TRP A 86 7.42 10.32 0.19
CA TRP A 86 7.58 9.03 0.86
C TRP A 86 8.65 8.18 0.17
N THR A 87 9.37 7.40 0.97
CA THR A 87 10.27 6.38 0.44
C THR A 87 9.48 5.09 0.25
N VAL A 88 9.61 4.47 -0.93
CA VAL A 88 8.88 3.23 -1.27
C VAL A 88 9.83 2.23 -1.92
N ARG A 89 9.80 0.99 -1.44
CA ARG A 89 10.41 -0.16 -2.10
C ARG A 89 9.40 -1.31 -2.25
N HIS A 90 9.61 -2.16 -3.24
CA HIS A 90 8.88 -3.43 -3.30
C HIS A 90 9.54 -4.41 -2.35
N ALA A 91 8.76 -5.10 -1.52
CA ALA A 91 9.30 -6.21 -0.75
C ALA A 91 9.70 -7.31 -1.72
N ARG A 92 10.88 -7.91 -1.51
CA ARG A 92 11.26 -9.11 -2.26
C ARG A 92 10.35 -10.24 -1.81
N THR A 93 9.86 -11.02 -2.77
CA THR A 93 8.94 -12.15 -2.54
C THR A 93 9.54 -13.21 -1.59
N ASP A 94 10.87 -13.21 -1.38
CA ASP A 94 11.58 -14.22 -0.60
C ASP A 94 11.62 -13.99 0.93
N ASP A 95 11.40 -12.77 1.45
CA ASP A 95 11.69 -12.49 2.88
C ASP A 95 10.47 -12.54 3.82
N ARG A 96 9.27 -12.81 3.31
CA ARG A 96 8.05 -12.93 4.14
C ARG A 96 7.22 -14.15 3.79
N ALA A 97 7.88 -15.27 3.50
CA ALA A 97 7.26 -16.57 3.67
C ALA A 97 6.96 -16.76 5.16
N ILE A 98 5.74 -16.37 5.54
CA ILE A 98 4.89 -16.96 6.59
C ILE A 98 5.69 -17.77 7.62
N ALA A 99 6.00 -17.14 8.75
CA ALA A 99 6.24 -17.83 10.02
C ALA A 99 4.97 -17.72 10.87
#